data_AF-A0A937QAG2-F1
#
_entry.id   AF-A0A937QAG2-F1
#
_cell.length_a   1.000
_cell.length_b   1.000
_cell.length_c   1.000
_cell.angle_alpha   90.00
_cell.angle_beta   90.00
_cell.angle_gamma   90.00
#
_symmetry.space_group_name_H-M   'P 1'
#
loop_
_entity.id
_entity.type
_entity.pdbx_description
1 polymer ?
#
loop_
_entity_poly.entity_id
_entity_poly.type
_entity_poly.pdbx_seq_one_letter_code
_entity_poly.pdbx_strand_id
1 'polypeptide(L)'
;MFPAVIWLLFIGCGGSIFFALINTLMMSNTPLHLIGRVTSIFIWTFGLMPLGMLPAGAFAEAFGAFYTVVIGGGILTLFLFGVVVARPGMRRLK
;
A
#
# COMPACT_ATOMS: atom_id res chain seq x y z
N MET A 1 18.60 16.33 9.76
CA MET A 1 17.90 15.27 10.53
C MET A 1 16.45 15.63 10.87
N PHE A 2 16.14 16.83 11.38
CA PHE A 2 14.76 17.26 11.67
C PHE A 2 13.70 17.11 10.55
N PRO A 3 13.96 17.41 9.26
CA PRO A 3 12.92 17.30 8.23
C PRO A 3 12.49 15.85 7.94
N ALA A 4 13.36 14.87 8.15
CA ALA A 4 13.04 13.45 7.89
C ALA A 4 11.99 12.90 8.86
N VAL A 5 11.99 13.36 10.11
CA VAL A 5 11.05 12.90 11.15
C VAL A 5 9.61 13.26 10.79
N ILE A 6 9.40 14.44 10.22
CA ILE A 6 8.06 14.88 9.77
C ILE A 6 7.53 13.94 8.69
N TRP A 7 8.34 13.62 7.68
CA TRP A 7 7.95 12.68 6.63
C TRP A 7 7.68 11.27 7.15
N LEU A 8 8.48 10.79 8.10
CA LEU A 8 8.26 9.49 8.75
C LEU A 8 6.97 9.45 9.57
N LEU A 9 6.57 10.56 10.21
CA LEU A 9 5.28 10.63 10.90
C LEU A 9 4.10 10.49 9.93
N PHE A 10 4.15 11.15 8.78
CA PHE A 10 3.11 10.99 7.75
C PHE A 10 3.06 9.56 7.21
N ILE A 11 4.21 8.95 6.92
CA ILE A 11 4.30 7.55 6.47
C ILE A 11 3.75 6.60 7.53
N GLY A 12 4.14 6.78 8.79
CA GLY A 12 3.69 5.96 9.91
C GLY A 12 2.20 6.07 10.14
N CYS A 13 1.66 7.30 10.18
CA CYS A 13 0.23 7.53 10.37
C CYS A 13 -0.60 6.93 9.22
N GLY A 14 -0.20 7.19 7.96
CA GLY A 14 -0.85 6.61 6.79
C GLY A 14 -0.79 5.08 6.77
N GLY A 15 0.37 4.51 7.12
CA GLY A 15 0.55 3.08 7.27
C GLY A 15 -0.36 2.48 8.34
N SER A 16 -0.42 3.08 9.52
CA SER A 16 -1.30 2.60 10.61
C SER A 16 -2.77 2.63 10.22
N ILE A 17 -3.24 3.71 9.59
CA ILE A 17 -4.63 3.81 9.10
C ILE A 17 -4.90 2.75 8.03
N PHE A 18 -3.97 2.56 7.09
CA PHE A 18 -4.10 1.56 6.03
C PHE A 18 -4.18 0.13 6.59
N PHE A 19 -3.28 -0.22 7.51
CA PHE A 19 -3.30 -1.52 8.17
C PHE A 19 -4.57 -1.73 9.00
N ALA A 20 -5.03 -0.72 9.73
CA ALA A 20 -6.27 -0.79 10.48
C ALA A 20 -7.46 -1.04 9.54
N LEU A 21 -7.60 -0.25 8.47
CA LEU A 21 -8.66 -0.38 7.48
C LEU A 21 -8.67 -1.75 6.82
N ILE A 22 -7.51 -2.26 6.39
CA ILE A 22 -7.41 -3.58 5.77
C ILE A 22 -7.87 -4.69 6.71
N ASN A 23 -7.43 -4.65 7.97
CA ASN A 23 -7.83 -5.66 8.96
C ASN A 23 -9.34 -5.57 9.25
N THR A 24 -9.88 -4.37 9.44
CA THR A 24 -11.32 -4.17 9.68
C THR A 24 -12.16 -4.63 8.48
N LEU A 25 -11.79 -4.26 7.25
CA LEU A 25 -12.50 -4.66 6.04
C LEU A 25 -12.45 -6.17 5.83
N MET A 26 -11.29 -6.80 6.07
CA MET A 26 -11.18 -8.26 6.02
C MET A 26 -12.09 -8.93 7.04
N MET A 27 -12.06 -8.50 8.30
CA MET A 27 -12.87 -9.10 9.37
C MET A 27 -14.38 -8.86 9.16
N SER A 28 -14.77 -7.69 8.64
CA SER A 28 -16.17 -7.35 8.41
C SER A 28 -16.78 -8.04 7.19
N ASN A 29 -16.00 -8.32 6.15
CA ASN A 29 -16.51 -8.91 4.90
C ASN A 29 -16.24 -10.42 4.79
N THR A 30 -15.43 -11.00 5.69
CA THR A 30 -15.09 -12.42 5.64
C THR A 30 -15.87 -13.21 6.68
N PRO A 31 -16.67 -14.21 6.29
CA PRO A 31 -17.35 -15.07 7.25
C PRO A 31 -16.33 -15.91 8.05
N LEU A 32 -16.63 -16.19 9.33
CA LEU A 32 -15.69 -16.78 10.30
C LEU A 32 -14.99 -18.06 9.80
N HIS A 33 -15.66 -18.86 8.98
CA HIS A 33 -15.15 -20.12 8.42
C HIS A 33 -14.16 -19.94 7.25
N LEU A 34 -14.03 -18.74 6.66
CA LEU A 34 -13.10 -18.43 5.56
C LEU A 34 -11.97 -17.49 5.95
N ILE A 35 -11.95 -16.97 7.19
CA ILE A 35 -10.94 -16.02 7.66
C ILE A 35 -9.52 -16.56 7.40
N GLY A 36 -9.24 -17.82 7.73
CA GLY A 36 -7.93 -18.42 7.47
C GLY A 36 -7.53 -18.46 5.98
N ARG A 37 -8.50 -18.65 5.07
CA ARG A 37 -8.24 -18.68 3.62
C ARG A 37 -8.03 -17.28 3.05
N VAL A 38 -8.84 -16.30 3.46
CA VAL A 38 -8.68 -14.90 3.04
C VAL A 38 -7.37 -14.34 3.57
N THR A 39 -7.03 -14.59 4.84
CA THR A 39 -5.75 -14.19 5.42
C THR A 39 -4.57 -14.87 4.71
N SER A 40 -4.68 -16.14 4.30
CA SER A 40 -3.62 -16.80 3.53
C SER A 40 -3.37 -16.10 2.19
N ILE A 41 -4.42 -15.75 1.44
CA ILE A 41 -4.29 -15.00 0.19
C ILE A 41 -3.73 -13.59 0.45
N PHE A 42 -4.13 -12.95 1.54
CA PHE A 42 -3.57 -11.66 1.94
C PHE A 42 -2.06 -11.74 2.22
N ILE A 43 -1.59 -12.79 2.90
CA ILE A 43 -0.15 -13.03 3.17
C ILE A 43 0.66 -13.21 1.87
N TRP A 44 0.08 -13.76 0.80
CA TRP A 44 0.75 -13.79 -0.50
C TRP A 44 1.14 -12.39 -0.99
N THR A 45 0.35 -11.37 -0.69
CA THR A 45 0.70 -9.98 -1.04
C THR A 45 2.01 -9.55 -0.38
N PHE A 46 2.24 -9.93 0.87
CA PHE A 46 3.52 -9.69 1.56
C PHE A 46 4.64 -10.56 1.03
N GLY A 47 4.36 -11.82 0.69
CA GLY A 47 5.33 -12.73 0.07
C GLY A 47 5.77 -12.30 -1.33
N LEU A 48 4.92 -11.58 -2.07
CA LEU A 48 5.21 -11.02 -3.39
C LEU A 48 5.82 -9.61 -3.30
N MET A 49 5.78 -8.96 -2.14
CA MET A 49 6.45 -7.67 -1.90
C MET A 49 7.93 -7.63 -2.36
N PRO A 50 8.79 -8.65 -2.08
CA PRO A 50 10.16 -8.68 -2.59
C PRO A 50 10.24 -8.65 -4.12
N LEU A 51 9.27 -9.19 -4.86
CA LEU A 51 9.27 -9.10 -6.33
C LEU A 51 9.09 -7.66 -6.82
N GLY A 52 8.37 -6.83 -6.07
CA GLY A 52 8.27 -5.39 -6.34
C GLY A 52 9.51 -4.62 -5.88
N MET A 53 10.10 -5.04 -4.75
CA MET A 53 11.27 -4.37 -4.18
C MET A 53 12.58 -4.67 -4.91
N LEU A 54 12.76 -5.86 -5.49
CA LEU A 54 13.95 -6.23 -6.25
C LEU A 54 14.23 -5.29 -7.44
N PRO A 55 13.30 -5.06 -8.38
CA PRO A 55 13.53 -4.12 -9.47
C PRO A 55 13.66 -2.69 -8.93
N ALA A 56 12.85 -2.30 -7.94
CA ALA A 56 12.95 -0.97 -7.34
C ALA A 56 14.33 -0.71 -6.71
N GLY A 57 14.92 -1.70 -6.03
CA GLY A 57 16.26 -1.64 -5.47
C GLY A 57 17.33 -1.52 -6.55
N ALA A 58 17.25 -2.33 -7.61
CA ALA A 58 18.17 -2.23 -8.75
C ALA A 58 18.09 -0.86 -9.46
N PHE A 59 16.88 -0.31 -9.62
CA PHE A 59 16.69 1.06 -10.12
C PHE A 59 17.26 2.11 -9.16
N ALA A 60 17.15 1.90 -7.83
CA ALA A 60 17.71 2.81 -6.83
C ALA A 60 19.25 2.83 -6.83
N GLU A 61 19.90 1.70 -7.11
CA GLU A 61 21.37 1.65 -7.28
C GLU A 61 21.82 2.33 -8.58
N ALA A 62 21.07 2.14 -9.68
CA ALA A 62 21.45 2.71 -10.98
C ALA A 62 21.15 4.20 -11.13
N PHE A 63 20.01 4.68 -10.63
CA PHE A 63 19.53 6.06 -10.82
C PHE A 63 19.49 6.88 -9.52
N GLY A 64 19.75 6.25 -8.37
CA GLY A 64 19.70 6.89 -7.07
C GLY A 64 18.32 6.75 -6.39
N ALA A 65 18.35 6.58 -5.07
CA ALA A 65 17.16 6.33 -4.24
C ALA A 65 16.07 7.40 -4.39
N PHE A 66 16.44 8.68 -4.59
CA PHE A 66 15.49 9.77 -4.75
C PHE A 66 14.59 9.59 -5.98
N TYR A 67 15.18 9.31 -7.15
CA TYR A 67 14.42 9.16 -8.40
C TYR A 67 13.52 7.93 -8.37
N THR A 68 14.00 6.82 -7.81
CA THR A 68 13.18 5.61 -7.63
C THR A 68 11.94 5.88 -6.78
N VAL A 69 12.08 6.59 -5.66
CA VAL A 69 10.95 6.91 -4.78
C VAL A 69 9.97 7.87 -5.45
N VAL A 70 10.45 8.90 -6.15
CA VAL A 70 9.60 9.86 -6.86
C VAL A 70 8.83 9.20 -7.99
N ILE A 71 9.49 8.38 -8.82
CA ILE A 71 8.86 7.69 -9.95
C ILE A 71 7.88 6.63 -9.43
N GLY A 72 8.30 5.79 -8.48
CA GLY A 72 7.45 4.74 -7.90
C GLY A 72 6.23 5.33 -7.18
N GLY A 73 6.45 6.36 -6.36
CA GLY A 73 5.38 7.10 -5.69
C GLY A 73 4.42 7.75 -6.69
N GLY A 74 4.94 8.41 -7.73
CA GLY A 74 4.14 9.05 -8.77
C GLY A 74 3.25 8.07 -9.54
N ILE A 75 3.78 6.91 -9.93
CA ILE A 75 3.02 5.84 -10.60
C ILE A 75 1.89 5.35 -9.68
N LEU A 76 2.19 5.10 -8.40
CA LEU A 76 1.19 4.65 -7.42
C LEU A 76 0.11 5.71 -7.20
N THR A 77 0.47 6.99 -7.11
CA THR A 77 -0.49 8.10 -6.97
C THR A 77 -1.38 8.21 -8.20
N LEU A 78 -0.84 8.11 -9.41
CA LEU A 78 -1.62 8.13 -10.65
C LEU A 78 -2.58 6.95 -10.72
N PHE A 79 -2.12 5.75 -10.35
CA PHE A 79 -2.95 4.55 -10.30
C PHE A 79 -4.10 4.71 -9.29
N LEU A 80 -3.79 5.15 -8.07
CA LEU A 80 -4.80 5.42 -7.04
C LEU A 80 -5.80 6.48 -7.49
N PHE A 81 -5.33 7.57 -8.10
CA PHE A 81 -6.19 8.61 -8.63
C PHE A 81 -7.12 8.05 -9.73
N GLY A 82 -6.59 7.24 -10.64
CA GLY A 82 -7.37 6.54 -11.65
C GLY A 82 -8.44 5.61 -11.06
N VAL A 83 -8.10 4.86 -10.01
CA VAL A 83 -9.05 3.99 -9.30
C VAL A 83 -10.15 4.80 -8.61
N VAL A 84 -9.80 5.91 -7.95
CA VAL A 84 -10.77 6.80 -7.28
C VAL A 84 -11.73 7.42 -8.29
N VAL A 85 -11.25 7.86 -9.46
CA VAL A 85 -12.08 8.42 -10.53
C VAL A 85 -12.94 7.33 -11.19
N ALA A 86 -12.40 6.13 -11.41
CA ALA A 86 -13.10 5.03 -12.07
C ALA A 86 -14.10 4.30 -11.18
N ARG A 87 -13.95 4.34 -9.84
CA ARG A 87 -14.86 3.70 -8.88
C ARG A 87 -15.51 4.71 -7.93
N PRO A 88 -16.38 5.62 -8.42
CA PRO A 88 -17.15 6.53 -7.57
C PRO A 88 -18.12 5.79 -6.61
N GLY A 89 -18.34 4.48 -6.80
CA GLY A 89 -19.16 3.63 -5.94
C GLY A 89 -18.62 3.42 -4.52
N MET A 90 -17.33 3.63 -4.26
CA MET A 90 -16.78 3.56 -2.89
C MET A 90 -17.18 4.75 -2.01
N ARG A 91 -17.69 5.84 -2.58
CA ARG A 91 -18.23 6.97 -1.82
C ARG A 91 -19.60 6.69 -1.20
N ARG A 92 -20.14 5.47 -1.38
CA ARG A 92 -21.52 5.12 -1.07
C ARG A 92 -21.69 4.00 -0.05
N LEU A 93 -20.62 3.48 0.57
CA LEU A 93 -20.76 2.70 1.79
C LEU A 93 -21.04 3.68 2.95
N LYS A 94 -22.34 3.89 3.20
CA LYS A 94 -22.84 4.27 4.52
C LYS A 94 -22.72 3.08 5.47
#